data_AF-A0A3D2V326-F1
#
_entry.id   AF-A0A3D2V326-F1
#
_cell.length_a   1.000
_cell.length_b   1.000
_cell.length_c   1.000
_cell.angle_alpha   90.00
_cell.angle_beta   90.00
_cell.angle_gamma   90.00
#
_symmetry.space_group_name_H-M   'P 1'
#
loop_
_entity.id
_entity.type
_entity.pdbx_description
1 polymer ?
#
loop_
_entity_poly.entity_id
_entity_poly.type
_entity_poly.pdbx_seq_one_letter_code
_entity_poly.pdbx_strand_id
1 'polypeptide(L)'
;WLNPYGIYVVDVHGSIVHRNAIQEGLRISSCDHYRFRWLHEPLIQFAGERGDQHAGGVETALVEWVSPGLVDNRIWPEKVVEIARGEMHMDYANELSEDLGAFISEVEQSQDSKNPLNGVVGVINNYEEVDAQDMMQRMWVVASRDVEELIE
;
A
#
# COMPACT_ATOMS: atom_id res chain seq x y z
N TRP A 1 17.76 -25.80 9.62
CA TRP A 1 17.14 -25.09 8.49
C TRP A 1 15.71 -25.56 8.39
N LEU A 2 14.76 -24.64 8.35
CA LEU A 2 13.34 -24.97 8.21
C LEU A 2 13.11 -25.45 6.77
N ASN A 3 12.41 -26.58 6.60
CA ASN A 3 11.95 -27.07 5.30
C ASN A 3 10.41 -26.97 5.31
N PRO A 4 9.85 -25.77 5.11
CA PRO A 4 8.39 -25.61 5.10
C PRO A 4 7.78 -26.40 3.95
N TYR A 5 6.59 -26.96 4.18
CA TYR A 5 5.81 -27.61 3.11
C TYR A 5 5.37 -26.60 2.06
N GLY A 6 4.98 -25.39 2.49
CA GLY A 6 4.67 -24.29 1.59
C GLY A 6 4.97 -22.92 2.20
N ILE A 7 5.09 -21.91 1.35
CA ILE A 7 5.33 -20.51 1.73
C ILE A 7 4.25 -19.61 1.13
N TYR A 8 3.56 -18.86 1.98
CA TYR A 8 2.65 -17.81 1.55
C TYR A 8 3.19 -16.45 1.98
N VAL A 9 3.51 -15.58 1.02
CA VAL A 9 3.96 -14.21 1.30
C VAL A 9 2.92 -13.22 0.81
N VAL A 10 2.50 -12.35 1.72
CA VAL A 10 1.66 -11.20 1.41
C VAL A 10 2.51 -9.95 1.62
N ASP A 11 2.84 -9.25 0.54
CA ASP A 11 3.48 -7.95 0.60
C ASP A 11 2.43 -6.84 0.59
N VAL A 12 2.54 -5.94 1.55
CA VAL A 12 1.64 -4.80 1.73
C VAL A 12 2.26 -3.48 1.29
N HIS A 13 3.55 -3.50 0.90
CA HIS A 13 4.27 -2.30 0.49
C HIS A 13 4.22 -2.10 -1.03
N GLY A 14 4.06 -0.85 -1.48
CA GLY A 14 3.96 -0.51 -2.91
C GLY A 14 5.28 -0.58 -3.69
N SER A 15 6.42 -0.75 -3.01
CA SER A 15 7.74 -0.72 -3.65
C SER A 15 8.00 -1.89 -4.60
N ILE A 16 8.26 -1.58 -5.86
CA ILE A 16 8.62 -2.59 -6.88
C ILE A 16 9.96 -3.26 -6.57
N VAL A 17 10.90 -2.55 -5.95
CA VAL A 17 12.20 -3.10 -5.53
C VAL A 17 11.99 -4.15 -4.45
N HIS A 18 11.13 -3.87 -3.47
CA HIS A 18 10.78 -4.82 -2.41
C HIS A 18 10.10 -6.07 -2.97
N ARG A 19 9.13 -5.88 -3.87
CA ARG A 19 8.45 -6.97 -4.58
C ARG A 19 9.41 -7.89 -5.32
N ASN A 20 10.32 -7.31 -6.11
CA ASN A 20 11.30 -8.07 -6.87
C ASN A 20 12.23 -8.87 -5.95
N ALA A 21 12.65 -8.28 -4.82
CA ALA A 21 13.49 -8.95 -3.84
C ALA A 21 12.78 -10.16 -3.18
N ILE A 22 11.49 -10.03 -2.83
CA ILE A 22 10.70 -11.14 -2.29
C ILE A 22 10.55 -12.24 -3.32
N GLN A 23 10.17 -11.90 -4.55
CA GLN A 23 9.98 -12.87 -5.62
C GLN A 23 11.27 -13.63 -5.94
N GLU A 24 12.41 -12.94 -5.96
CA GLU A 24 13.71 -13.58 -6.12
C GLU A 24 14.04 -14.49 -4.93
N GLY A 25 13.77 -14.04 -3.70
CA GLY A 25 13.93 -14.84 -2.49
C GLY A 25 13.13 -16.14 -2.51
N LEU A 26 11.88 -16.09 -2.98
CA LEU A 26 11.04 -17.27 -3.17
C LEU A 26 11.58 -18.19 -4.26
N ARG A 27 12.03 -17.62 -5.40
CA ARG A 27 12.61 -18.37 -6.53
C ARG A 27 13.86 -19.14 -6.14
N ILE A 28 14.71 -18.58 -5.27
CA ILE A 28 15.93 -19.25 -4.79
C ILE A 28 15.71 -20.07 -3.52
N SER A 29 14.49 -20.06 -2.97
CA SER A 29 14.14 -20.88 -1.81
C SER A 29 14.13 -22.37 -2.18
N SER A 30 14.33 -23.24 -1.20
CA SER A 30 14.21 -24.69 -1.38
C SER A 30 12.77 -25.20 -1.26
N CYS A 31 11.78 -24.31 -1.37
CA CYS A 31 10.36 -24.64 -1.24
C CYS A 31 9.71 -24.45 -2.61
N ASP A 32 9.27 -25.54 -3.25
CA ASP A 32 8.64 -25.48 -4.58
C ASP A 32 7.17 -25.01 -4.51
N HIS A 33 6.56 -25.11 -3.32
CA HIS A 33 5.17 -24.75 -3.09
C HIS A 33 5.08 -23.36 -2.45
N TYR A 34 5.17 -22.31 -3.28
CA TYR A 34 5.00 -20.95 -2.79
C TYR A 34 3.94 -20.15 -3.57
N ARG A 35 3.40 -19.15 -2.88
CA ARG A 35 2.56 -18.10 -3.46
C ARG A 35 2.99 -16.75 -2.92
N PHE A 36 2.90 -15.76 -3.80
CA PHE A 36 3.17 -14.37 -3.50
C PHE A 36 1.93 -13.55 -3.86
N ARG A 37 1.49 -12.68 -2.96
CA ARG A 37 0.45 -11.70 -3.21
C ARG A 37 0.92 -10.32 -2.86
N TRP A 38 0.57 -9.37 -3.71
CA TRP A 38 0.60 -7.96 -3.36
C TRP A 38 -0.80 -7.56 -2.89
N LEU A 39 -0.90 -7.01 -1.69
CA LEU A 39 -2.17 -6.70 -1.03
C LEU A 39 -3.10 -5.81 -1.86
N HIS A 40 -2.50 -4.92 -2.65
CA HIS A 40 -3.23 -3.96 -3.49
C HIS A 40 -3.68 -4.54 -4.83
N GLU A 41 -3.21 -5.73 -5.23
CA GLU A 41 -3.60 -6.36 -6.51
C GLU A 41 -5.12 -6.64 -6.57
N PRO A 42 -5.78 -7.22 -5.54
CA PRO A 42 -7.24 -7.37 -5.50
C PRO A 42 -8.01 -6.04 -5.38
N LEU A 43 -7.30 -4.95 -5.07
CA LEU A 43 -7.88 -3.64 -4.78
C LEU A 43 -7.57 -2.60 -5.86
N ILE A 44 -6.98 -2.99 -7.00
CA ILE A 44 -6.44 -2.07 -7.99
C ILE A 44 -7.46 -1.02 -8.48
N GLN A 45 -8.74 -1.41 -8.59
CA GLN A 45 -9.86 -0.53 -8.98
C GLN A 45 -10.24 0.54 -7.92
N PHE A 46 -9.82 0.33 -6.67
CA PHE A 46 -10.03 1.26 -5.57
C PHE A 46 -8.79 2.13 -5.33
N ALA A 47 -7.60 1.56 -5.56
CA ALA A 47 -6.31 2.21 -5.29
C ALA A 47 -5.68 2.75 -6.59
N GLY A 48 -4.90 1.91 -7.27
CA GLY A 48 -4.04 2.34 -8.37
C GLY A 48 -4.77 2.97 -9.56
N GLU A 49 -5.95 2.49 -9.93
CA GLU A 49 -6.76 3.09 -11.01
C GLU A 49 -7.31 4.48 -10.65
N ARG A 50 -7.35 4.81 -9.36
CA ARG A 50 -7.81 6.10 -8.83
C ARG A 50 -6.65 7.01 -8.40
N GLY A 51 -5.40 6.59 -8.65
CA GLY A 51 -4.22 7.35 -8.27
C GLY A 51 -3.90 7.33 -6.77
N ASP A 52 -4.46 6.41 -6.01
CA ASP A 52 -4.25 6.26 -4.56
C ASP A 52 -3.23 5.14 -4.30
N GLN A 53 -1.98 5.50 -3.97
CA GLN A 53 -0.85 4.56 -3.94
C GLN A 53 -0.22 4.36 -2.56
N HIS A 54 -0.17 5.41 -1.73
CA HIS A 54 0.42 5.32 -0.40
C HIS A 54 -0.25 6.30 0.57
N ALA A 55 -0.68 5.75 1.72
CA ALA A 55 -1.31 6.45 2.81
C ALA A 55 -2.54 7.30 2.42
N GLY A 56 -3.12 7.06 1.24
CA GLY A 56 -4.34 7.72 0.79
C GLY A 56 -5.59 7.05 1.34
N GLY A 57 -6.70 7.21 0.63
CA GLY A 57 -8.03 6.85 1.10
C GLY A 57 -8.20 5.36 1.37
N VAL A 58 -7.67 4.50 0.50
CA VAL A 58 -7.75 3.04 0.63
C VAL A 58 -7.04 2.54 1.88
N GLU A 59 -5.77 2.92 2.09
CA GLU A 59 -5.01 2.48 3.26
C GLU A 59 -5.61 3.03 4.55
N THR A 60 -6.06 4.29 4.53
CA THR A 60 -6.72 4.92 5.69
C THR A 60 -8.01 4.18 6.07
N ALA A 61 -8.87 3.87 5.09
CA ALA A 61 -10.12 3.14 5.32
C ALA A 61 -9.88 1.72 5.86
N LEU A 62 -8.88 1.01 5.32
CA LEU A 62 -8.52 -0.33 5.80
C LEU A 62 -7.96 -0.29 7.22
N VAL A 63 -7.06 0.65 7.53
CA VAL A 63 -6.48 0.80 8.88
C VAL A 63 -7.56 1.16 9.90
N GLU A 64 -8.43 2.12 9.58
CA GLU A 64 -9.53 2.51 10.45
C GLU A 64 -10.49 1.35 10.71
N TRP A 65 -10.82 0.56 9.68
CA TRP A 65 -11.71 -0.59 9.84
C TRP A 65 -11.10 -1.71 10.68
N VAL A 66 -9.81 -2.04 10.47
CA VAL A 66 -9.13 -3.11 11.22
C VAL A 66 -8.89 -2.69 12.67
N SER A 67 -8.47 -1.44 12.89
CA SER A 67 -8.13 -0.93 14.21
C SER A 67 -8.36 0.58 14.28
N PRO A 68 -9.57 1.02 14.65
CA PRO A 68 -9.93 2.45 14.70
C PRO A 68 -8.98 3.29 15.57
N GLY A 69 -8.36 2.68 16.59
CA GLY A 69 -7.43 3.35 17.49
C GLY A 69 -6.05 3.66 16.89
N LEU A 70 -5.75 3.20 15.67
CA LEU A 70 -4.50 3.54 14.98
C LEU A 70 -4.58 4.85 14.18
N VAL A 71 -5.80 5.35 13.94
CA VAL A 71 -6.03 6.64 13.29
C VAL A 71 -6.21 7.71 14.37
N ASP A 72 -5.46 8.81 14.27
CA ASP A 72 -5.52 9.89 15.25
C ASP A 72 -6.81 10.70 15.08
N ASN A 73 -7.77 10.49 15.97
CA ASN A 73 -9.06 11.19 15.98
C ASN A 73 -8.99 12.70 16.25
N ARG A 74 -7.79 13.26 16.52
CA ARG A 74 -7.57 14.71 16.60
C ARG A 74 -7.24 15.30 15.24
N ILE A 75 -6.95 14.45 14.26
CA ILE A 75 -6.56 14.81 12.90
C ILE A 75 -7.64 14.31 11.93
N TRP A 76 -8.09 13.07 12.08
CA TRP A 76 -9.01 12.42 11.18
C TRP A 76 -10.43 12.30 11.77
N PRO A 77 -11.49 12.58 11.00
CA PRO A 77 -11.49 13.05 9.60
C PRO A 77 -11.41 14.58 9.44
N GLU A 78 -11.42 15.36 10.53
CA GLU A 78 -11.65 16.81 10.50
C GLU A 78 -10.59 17.60 9.71
N LYS A 79 -9.37 17.07 9.58
CA LYS A 79 -8.24 17.72 8.89
C LYS A 79 -7.95 17.13 7.52
N VAL A 80 -8.85 16.33 6.93
CA VAL A 80 -8.65 15.74 5.60
C VAL A 80 -8.26 16.77 4.53
N VAL A 81 -8.85 17.97 4.57
CA VAL A 81 -8.51 19.08 3.64
C VAL A 81 -7.08 19.61 3.86
N GLU A 82 -6.57 19.58 5.09
CA GLU A 82 -5.19 19.96 5.39
C GLU A 82 -4.21 18.88 4.92
N ILE A 83 -4.56 17.60 5.11
CA ILE A 83 -3.79 16.46 4.59
C ILE A 83 -3.73 16.52 3.06
N ALA A 84 -4.88 16.71 2.40
CA ALA A 84 -4.97 16.75 0.94
C ALA A 84 -4.06 17.81 0.29
N ARG A 85 -3.71 18.89 1.01
CA ARG A 85 -2.83 19.95 0.50
C ARG A 85 -1.36 19.55 0.44
N GLY A 86 -0.94 18.57 1.24
CA GLY A 86 0.44 18.09 1.32
C GLY A 86 0.68 16.78 0.57
N GLU A 87 -0.28 16.33 -0.24
CA GLU A 87 -0.14 15.08 -1.00
C GLU A 87 0.82 15.25 -2.17
N MET A 88 1.60 14.21 -2.45
CA MET A 88 2.31 14.08 -3.72
C MET A 88 1.38 13.42 -4.74
N HIS A 89 1.24 14.02 -5.93
CA HIS A 89 0.54 13.36 -7.03
C HIS A 89 1.28 12.09 -7.47
N MET A 90 0.53 11.03 -7.77
CA MET A 90 1.08 9.73 -8.17
C MET A 90 2.02 9.84 -9.38
N ASP A 91 1.63 10.55 -10.44
CA ASP A 91 2.45 10.67 -11.65
C ASP A 91 3.80 11.31 -11.35
N TYR A 92 3.81 12.32 -10.47
CA TYR A 92 5.03 12.99 -10.05
C TYR A 92 5.91 12.10 -9.17
N ALA A 93 5.29 11.34 -8.25
CA ALA A 93 6.00 10.34 -7.47
C ALA A 93 6.65 9.25 -8.34
N ASN A 94 5.95 8.82 -9.39
CA ASN A 94 6.46 7.83 -10.35
C ASN A 94 7.67 8.38 -11.11
N GLU A 95 7.61 9.62 -11.61
CA GLU A 95 8.73 10.29 -12.28
C GLU A 95 9.97 10.38 -11.38
N LEU A 96 9.78 10.73 -10.10
CA LEU A 96 10.88 10.83 -9.14
C LEU A 96 11.43 9.47 -8.69
N SER A 97 10.65 8.40 -8.76
CA SER A 97 11.01 7.08 -8.22
C SER A 97 12.21 6.42 -8.91
N GLU A 98 12.57 6.87 -10.12
CA GLU A 98 13.76 6.41 -10.84
C GLU A 98 15.07 6.95 -10.22
N ASP A 99 15.01 8.06 -9.49
CA ASP A 99 16.14 8.68 -8.80
C ASP A 99 15.80 8.97 -7.33
N LEU A 100 16.20 8.05 -6.46
CA LEU A 100 16.00 8.17 -5.01
C LEU A 100 16.60 9.47 -4.44
N GLY A 101 17.73 9.95 -4.98
CA GLY A 101 18.35 11.20 -4.52
C GLY A 101 17.50 12.42 -4.87
N ALA A 102 16.92 12.43 -6.06
CA ALA A 102 15.96 13.45 -6.48
C ALA A 102 14.68 13.40 -5.64
N PHE A 103 14.13 12.21 -5.39
CA PHE A 103 12.95 12.03 -4.54
C PHE A 103 13.18 12.60 -3.12
N ILE A 104 14.30 12.24 -2.48
CA ILE A 104 14.66 12.76 -1.16
C ILE A 104 14.79 14.29 -1.18
N SER A 105 15.49 14.81 -2.20
CA SER A 105 15.72 16.25 -2.32
C SER A 105 14.41 17.03 -2.46
N GLU A 106 13.44 16.49 -3.21
CA GLU A 106 12.11 17.09 -3.37
C GLU A 106 11.34 17.11 -2.04
N VAL A 107 11.32 15.99 -1.31
CA VAL A 107 10.65 15.91 -0.01
C VAL A 107 11.28 16.87 1.00
N GLU A 108 12.60 16.96 1.06
CA GLU A 108 13.32 17.88 1.94
C GLU A 108 13.06 19.35 1.58
N GLN A 109 13.10 19.71 0.29
CA GLN A 109 12.83 21.08 -0.16
C GLN A 109 11.38 21.50 0.07
N SER A 110 10.43 20.56 -0.01
CA SER A 110 9.02 20.85 0.24
C SER A 110 8.75 21.35 1.67
N GLN A 111 9.63 21.07 2.64
CA GLN A 111 9.45 21.45 4.04
C GLN A 111 9.42 22.98 4.24
N ASP A 112 10.03 23.74 3.35
CA ASP A 112 10.02 25.21 3.37
C ASP A 112 8.82 25.81 2.60
N SER A 113 7.97 24.97 2.00
CA SER A 113 6.81 25.41 1.23
C SER A 113 5.58 25.67 2.11
N LYS A 114 4.57 26.33 1.53
CA LYS A 114 3.31 26.61 2.22
C LYS A 114 2.55 25.33 2.61
N ASN A 115 2.66 24.28 1.80
CA ASN A 115 2.04 22.99 2.03
C ASN A 115 3.13 21.91 1.85
N PRO A 116 3.88 21.59 2.91
CA PRO A 116 4.94 20.59 2.80
C PRO A 116 4.38 19.21 2.47
N LEU A 117 5.18 18.40 1.79
CA LEU A 117 4.80 17.03 1.48
C LEU A 117 4.67 16.23 2.78
N ASN A 118 3.53 15.55 2.95
CA ASN A 118 3.17 14.88 4.20
C ASN A 118 3.33 13.36 4.18
N GLY A 119 3.87 12.82 3.07
CA GLY A 119 4.09 11.39 2.88
C GLY A 119 2.93 10.65 2.19
N VAL A 120 1.76 11.29 2.02
CA VAL A 120 0.68 10.73 1.20
C VAL A 120 1.08 10.83 -0.27
N VAL A 121 1.01 9.71 -0.99
CA VAL A 121 1.16 9.64 -2.45
C VAL A 121 -0.16 9.18 -3.05
N GLY A 122 -0.90 10.13 -3.62
CA GLY A 122 -2.21 9.88 -4.18
C GLY A 122 -3.30 10.75 -3.59
N VAL A 123 -4.47 10.16 -3.31
CA VAL A 123 -5.70 10.89 -3.02
C VAL A 123 -6.34 10.40 -1.71
N ILE A 124 -6.16 11.14 -0.60
CA ILE A 124 -6.80 10.83 0.69
C ILE A 124 -8.32 10.87 0.61
N ASN A 125 -8.87 11.76 -0.23
CA ASN A 125 -10.31 11.95 -0.39
C ASN A 125 -11.02 10.74 -1.01
N ASN A 126 -10.29 9.80 -1.60
CA ASN A 126 -10.83 8.53 -2.07
C ASN A 126 -11.42 7.69 -0.92
N TYR A 127 -11.10 8.02 0.34
CA TYR A 127 -11.67 7.40 1.54
C TYR A 127 -13.20 7.36 1.51
N GLU A 128 -13.85 8.44 1.07
CA GLU A 128 -15.33 8.54 1.02
C GLU A 128 -15.95 7.67 -0.10
N GLU A 129 -15.12 7.18 -1.02
CA GLU A 129 -15.54 6.43 -2.21
C GLU A 129 -15.21 4.94 -2.15
N VAL A 130 -14.70 4.47 -1.00
CA VAL A 130 -14.32 3.08 -0.79
C VAL A 130 -15.08 2.46 0.37
N ASP A 131 -15.35 1.16 0.27
CA ASP A 131 -15.96 0.37 1.34
C ASP A 131 -14.90 -0.57 1.91
N ALA A 132 -14.41 -0.26 3.11
CA ALA A 132 -13.37 -1.07 3.76
C ALA A 132 -13.80 -2.52 3.99
N GLN A 133 -15.09 -2.76 4.24
CA GLN A 133 -15.60 -4.12 4.43
C GLN A 133 -15.58 -4.89 3.11
N ASP A 134 -16.01 -4.29 1.99
CA ASP A 134 -15.93 -4.92 0.66
C ASP A 134 -14.47 -5.20 0.28
N MET A 135 -13.57 -4.23 0.49
CA MET A 135 -12.13 -4.40 0.23
C MET A 135 -11.54 -5.56 1.05
N MET A 136 -11.81 -5.60 2.36
CA MET A 136 -11.35 -6.69 3.24
C MET A 136 -11.92 -8.04 2.83
N GLN A 137 -13.19 -8.11 2.44
CA GLN A 137 -13.81 -9.34 1.97
C GLN A 137 -13.15 -9.85 0.68
N ARG A 138 -12.81 -8.95 -0.26
CA ARG A 138 -12.09 -9.32 -1.49
C ARG A 138 -10.68 -9.85 -1.19
N MET A 139 -9.93 -9.15 -0.34
CA MET A 139 -8.61 -9.60 0.11
C MET A 139 -8.69 -10.97 0.79
N TRP A 140 -9.70 -11.17 1.63
CA TRP A 140 -9.94 -12.45 2.32
C TRP A 140 -10.22 -13.59 1.35
N VAL A 141 -11.10 -13.38 0.35
CA VAL A 141 -11.44 -14.41 -0.64
C VAL A 141 -10.22 -14.84 -1.45
N VAL A 142 -9.40 -13.88 -1.89
CA VAL A 142 -8.16 -14.18 -2.64
C VAL A 142 -7.19 -14.95 -1.75
N ALA A 143 -6.90 -14.43 -0.55
CA ALA A 143 -5.94 -15.04 0.36
C ALA A 143 -6.36 -16.45 0.82
N SER A 144 -7.65 -16.67 1.07
CA SER A 144 -8.17 -17.99 1.45
C SER A 144 -7.93 -19.01 0.34
N ARG A 145 -8.22 -18.64 -0.92
CA ARG A 145 -7.97 -19.51 -2.08
C ARG A 145 -6.49 -19.82 -2.27
N ASP A 146 -5.61 -18.83 -2.11
CA ASP A 146 -4.17 -19.06 -2.24
C ASP A 146 -3.65 -20.03 -1.19
N VAL A 147 -4.15 -19.93 0.04
CA VAL A 147 -3.79 -20.84 1.12
C VAL A 147 -4.34 -22.24 0.86
N GLU A 148 -5.58 -22.38 0.39
CA GLU A 148 -6.18 -23.66 -0.02
C GLU A 148 -5.32 -24.33 -1.11
N GLU A 149 -4.97 -23.61 -2.17
CA GLU A 149 -4.11 -24.12 -3.26
C GLU A 149 -2.69 -24.49 -2.82
N LEU A 150 -2.21 -23.94 -1.69
CA LEU A 150 -0.87 -24.23 -1.14
C LEU A 150 -0.82 -25.48 -0.27
N ILE A 151 -1.95 -25.89 0.30
CA ILE A 151 -2.03 -27.03 1.23
C ILE A 151 -2.56 -28.31 0.57
N GLU A 152 -3.13 -28.20 -0.63
CA GLU A 152 -3.48 -29.33 -1.51
C GLU A 152 -2.24 -29.93 -2.20
#